data_AF-C9LL71-F1
#
_entry.id   AF-C9LL71-F1
#
_cell.length_a   1.000
_cell.length_b   1.000
_cell.length_c   1.000
_cell.angle_alpha   90.00
_cell.angle_beta   90.00
_cell.angle_gamma   90.00
#
_symmetry.space_group_name_H-M   'P 1'
#
loop_
_entity.id
_entity.type
_entity.pdbx_description
1 polymer ?
#
loop_
_entity_poly.entity_id
_entity_poly.type
_entity_poly.pdbx_seq_one_letter_code
_entity_poly.pdbx_strand_id
1 'polypeptide(L)'
;MKFLIVYSSKTGNTKKVAEALTRVAPIGSEIHSIEEAGDADGFDVIFAGYWLDRGGVDEKMKKYLRTLHKKKIVLFETMGQTLNRSMLL
;
A
#
# COMPACT_ATOMS: atom_id res chain seq x y z
N MET A 1 -7.03 -6.35 17.47
CA MET A 1 -6.06 -6.30 16.37
C MET A 1 -6.35 -5.06 15.55
N LYS A 2 -5.38 -4.18 15.34
CA LYS A 2 -5.49 -2.94 14.56
C LYS A 2 -4.54 -2.95 13.38
N PHE A 3 -5.04 -2.59 12.20
CA PHE A 3 -4.23 -2.44 11.01
C PHE A 3 -3.89 -0.98 10.76
N LEU A 4 -2.67 -0.74 10.27
CA LEU A 4 -2.31 0.52 9.62
C LEU A 4 -2.14 0.25 8.13
N ILE A 5 -3.00 0.83 7.31
CA ILE A 5 -2.98 0.69 5.86
C ILE A 5 -2.39 1.96 5.27
N VAL A 6 -1.16 1.88 4.75
CA VAL A 6 -0.46 3.01 4.14
C VAL A 6 -0.31 2.75 2.65
N TYR A 7 -0.66 3.73 1.82
CA TYR A 7 -0.56 3.57 0.37
C TYR A 7 0.18 4.72 -0.32
N SER A 8 1.03 4.39 -1.28
CA SER A 8 1.55 5.30 -2.30
C SER A 8 0.81 5.06 -3.61
N SER A 9 0.24 6.10 -4.21
CA SER A 9 -0.52 5.96 -5.46
C SER A 9 -0.25 7.09 -6.44
N LYS A 10 0.07 6.72 -7.68
CA LYS A 10 0.32 7.68 -8.78
C LYS A 10 -0.96 8.06 -9.54
N THR A 11 -1.80 7.08 -9.86
CA THR A 11 -3.03 7.26 -10.66
C THR A 11 -4.31 6.81 -9.92
N GLY A 12 -4.19 6.49 -8.62
CA GLY A 12 -5.32 6.11 -7.77
C GLY A 12 -5.61 4.61 -7.66
N ASN A 13 -4.95 3.74 -8.43
CA ASN A 13 -5.19 2.28 -8.37
C ASN A 13 -4.85 1.70 -6.99
N THR A 14 -3.64 1.97 -6.47
CA THR A 14 -3.26 1.55 -5.11
C THR A 14 -4.21 2.07 -4.04
N LYS A 15 -4.67 3.33 -4.18
CA LYS A 15 -5.64 3.94 -3.25
C LYS A 15 -6.95 3.15 -3.22
N LYS A 16 -7.50 2.78 -4.38
CA LYS A 16 -8.74 1.98 -4.45
C LYS A 16 -8.60 0.62 -3.76
N VAL A 17 -7.45 -0.04 -3.91
CA VAL A 17 -7.16 -1.30 -3.20
C VAL A 17 -7.06 -1.06 -1.69
N ALA A 18 -6.35 -0.01 -1.27
CA ALA A 18 -6.25 0.35 0.14
C ALA A 18 -7.63 0.62 0.77
N GLU A 19 -8.47 1.41 0.11
CA GLU A 19 -9.84 1.68 0.55
C GLU A 19 -10.69 0.40 0.65
N ALA A 20 -10.48 -0.57 -0.26
CA ALA A 20 -11.15 -1.86 -0.19
C ALA A 20 -10.71 -2.70 1.01
N LEU A 21 -9.40 -2.72 1.31
CA LEU A 21 -8.86 -3.37 2.50
C LEU A 21 -9.43 -2.74 3.78
N THR A 22 -9.53 -1.40 3.84
CA THR A 22 -10.07 -0.71 5.01
C THR A 22 -11.52 -1.06 5.30
N ARG A 23 -12.35 -1.27 4.28
CA ARG A 23 -13.77 -1.63 4.45
C ARG A 23 -13.99 -2.96 5.19
N VAL A 24 -13.00 -3.84 5.17
CA VAL A 24 -13.04 -5.14 5.86
C VAL A 24 -12.03 -5.25 7.00
N ALA A 25 -11.32 -4.15 7.30
CA ALA A 25 -10.34 -4.13 8.37
C ALA A 25 -11.03 -4.13 9.75
N PRO A 26 -10.36 -4.67 10.79
CA PRO A 26 -10.87 -4.60 12.16
C PRO A 26 -11.17 -3.18 12.62
N ILE A 27 -12.13 -3.03 13.54
CA ILE A 27 -12.45 -1.74 14.18
C ILE A 27 -11.18 -1.12 14.80
N GLY A 28 -11.00 0.18 14.57
CA GLY A 28 -9.82 0.92 15.05
C GLY A 28 -8.58 0.77 14.16
N SER A 29 -8.74 0.19 12.96
CA SER A 29 -7.72 0.27 11.90
C SER A 29 -7.78 1.62 11.19
N GLU A 30 -6.64 2.05 10.66
CA GLU A 30 -6.48 3.35 10.01
C GLU A 30 -5.96 3.20 8.58
N ILE A 31 -6.29 4.18 7.74
CA ILE A 31 -5.78 4.31 6.38
C ILE A 31 -5.20 5.71 6.17
N HIS A 32 -3.97 5.76 5.65
CA HIS A 32 -3.27 7.00 5.35
C HIS A 32 -2.62 6.93 3.97
N SER A 33 -2.58 8.08 3.28
CA SER A 33 -1.65 8.23 2.15
C SER A 33 -0.22 8.17 2.66
N ILE A 34 0.74 7.84 1.80
CA ILE A 34 2.16 7.80 2.18
C ILE A 34 2.69 9.17 2.64
N GLU A 35 2.05 10.26 2.20
CA GLU A 35 2.35 11.63 2.61
C GLU A 35 1.86 11.98 4.02
N GLU A 36 0.79 11.32 4.47
CA GLU A 36 0.16 11.56 5.77
C GLU A 36 0.53 10.48 6.80
N ALA A 37 1.21 9.42 6.36
CA ALA A 37 1.56 8.29 7.20
C ALA A 37 2.52 8.71 8.32
N GLY A 38 2.06 8.54 9.56
CA GLY A 38 2.86 8.68 10.77
C GLY A 38 3.67 7.41 11.10
N ASP A 39 4.02 7.28 12.37
CA ASP A 39 4.66 6.08 12.88
C ASP A 39 3.69 4.88 12.90
N ALA A 40 4.25 3.69 12.96
CA ALA A 40 3.52 2.43 12.94
C ALA A 40 3.26 1.88 14.36
N ASP A 41 3.40 2.71 15.39
CA ASP A 41 3.25 2.29 16.78
C ASP A 41 1.77 2.22 17.17
N GLY A 42 1.45 1.26 18.05
CA GLY A 42 0.06 0.95 18.39
C GLY A 42 -0.72 0.12 17.37
N PHE A 43 -0.13 -0.21 16.21
CA PHE A 43 -0.71 -1.10 15.21
C PHE A 43 -0.06 -2.48 15.20
N ASP A 44 -0.88 -3.51 14.98
CA ASP A 44 -0.45 -4.92 15.03
C ASP A 44 0.08 -5.41 13.68
N VAL A 45 -0.50 -4.93 12.57
CA VAL A 45 -0.14 -5.31 11.20
C VAL A 45 -0.15 -4.07 10.32
N ILE A 46 0.91 -3.91 9.51
CA ILE A 46 1.06 -2.80 8.59
C ILE A 46 0.83 -3.31 7.17
N PHE A 47 -0.17 -2.77 6.49
CA PHE A 47 -0.43 -3.02 5.08
C PHE A 47 0.22 -1.90 4.28
N ALA A 48 1.32 -2.21 3.58
CA ALA A 48 2.08 -1.25 2.80
C ALA A 48 1.81 -1.44 1.31
N GLY A 49 1.02 -0.51 0.76
CA GLY A 49 0.56 -0.49 -0.62
C GLY A 49 1.37 0.42 -1.52
N TYR A 50 1.84 -0.06 -2.67
CA TYR A 50 2.53 0.79 -3.64
C TYR A 50 2.17 0.50 -5.08
N TRP A 51 2.48 1.45 -5.96
CA TRP A 51 2.45 1.20 -7.40
C TRP A 51 3.84 0.74 -7.84
N LEU A 52 3.90 -0.18 -8.81
CA LEU A 52 5.18 -0.60 -9.36
C LEU A 52 5.77 0.50 -10.25
N ASP A 53 6.91 1.05 -9.83
CA ASP A 53 7.72 1.96 -10.64
C ASP A 53 8.89 1.18 -11.25
N ARG A 54 8.90 1.06 -12.58
CA ARG A 54 9.89 0.27 -13.33
C ARG A 54 10.06 -1.16 -12.79
N GLY A 55 8.96 -1.76 -12.35
CA GLY A 55 8.92 -3.13 -11.80
C GLY A 55 9.37 -3.25 -10.34
N GLY A 56 9.68 -2.13 -9.67
CA GLY A 56 10.07 -2.11 -8.26
C GLY A 56 9.14 -1.26 -7.39
N VAL A 57 9.48 -1.19 -6.10
CA VAL A 57 8.80 -0.35 -5.11
C VAL A 57 9.03 1.13 -5.44
N ASP A 58 7.97 1.95 -5.42
CA ASP A 58 8.13 3.39 -5.58
C ASP A 58 8.97 4.00 -4.44
N GLU A 59 9.70 5.08 -4.73
CA GLU A 59 10.68 5.63 -3.80
C GLU A 59 10.09 6.13 -2.47
N LYS A 60 8.81 6.54 -2.43
CA LYS A 60 8.18 6.96 -1.16
C LYS A 60 7.94 5.76 -0.28
N MET A 61 7.33 4.71 -0.81
CA MET A 61 7.10 3.48 -0.06
C MET A 61 8.41 2.81 0.35
N LYS A 62 9.41 2.80 -0.53
CA LYS A 62 10.74 2.26 -0.23
C LYS A 62 11.40 2.96 0.97
N LYS A 63 11.19 4.26 1.15
CA LYS A 63 11.65 5.01 2.35
C LYS A 63 10.86 4.62 3.58
N TYR A 64 9.54 4.53 3.48
CA TYR A 64 8.67 4.14 4.59
C TYR A 64 8.95 2.72 5.08
N LEU A 65 9.10 1.74 4.19
CA LEU A 65 9.41 0.35 4.58
C LEU A 65 10.69 0.22 5.40
N ARG A 66 11.67 1.13 5.21
CA ARG A 66 12.91 1.14 6.01
C ARG A 66 12.70 1.58 7.46
N THR A 67 11.59 2.25 7.79
CA THR A 67 11.27 2.63 9.18
C THR A 67 10.55 1.52 9.93
N LEU A 68 9.99 0.54 9.21
CA LEU A 68 9.22 -0.55 9.79
C LEU A 68 10.15 -1.65 10.32
N HIS A 69 10.54 -1.54 11.59
CA HIS A 69 11.35 -2.55 12.28
C HIS A 69 10.50 -3.42 13.20
N LYS A 70 10.70 -4.74 13.15
CA LYS A 70 10.01 -5.73 14.02
C LYS A 70 8.48 -5.65 13.96
N LYS A 71 7.92 -5.24 12.81
CA LYS A 71 6.47 -5.19 12.54
C LYS A 71 6.05 -6.37 11.66
N LYS A 72 4.78 -6.79 11.77
CA LYS A 72 4.17 -7.68 10.78
C LYS A 72 3.74 -6.84 9.59
N ILE A 73 4.24 -7.18 8.41
CA ILE A 73 4.02 -6.39 7.19
C ILE A 73 3.32 -7.25 6.15
N VAL A 74 2.26 -6.68 5.56
CA VAL A 74 1.63 -7.18 4.35
C VAL A 74 1.95 -6.20 3.24
N LEU A 75 2.53 -6.68 2.15
CA LEU A 75 2.74 -5.88 0.94
C LEU A 75 1.59 -6.12 -0.02
N PHE A 76 1.15 -5.05 -0.68
CA PHE A 76 0.28 -5.16 -1.84
C PHE A 76 0.72 -4.16 -2.91
N GLU A 77 0.69 -4.57 -4.16
CA GLU A 77 1.12 -3.72 -5.26
C GLU A 77 0.10 -3.65 -6.38
N THR A 78 0.09 -2.51 -7.06
CA THR A 78 -0.64 -2.35 -8.32
C THR A 78 0.33 -2.03 -9.44
N MET A 79 0.11 -2.64 -10.61
CA MET A 79 0.85 -2.31 -11.82
C MET A 79 -0.09 -1.58 -12.79
N GLY A 80 0.40 -0.50 -13.38
CA GLY A 80 -0.26 0.06 -14.56
C GLY A 80 0.05 -0.84 -15.76
N GLN A 81 -0.95 -1.55 -16.28
CA GLN A 81 -0.81 -2.28 -17.55
C GLN A 81 -1.66 -1.59 -18.60
N THR A 82 -1.03 -1.15 -19.69
CA THR A 82 -1.76 -0.82 -20.90
C THR A 82 -2.14 -2.14 -21.55
N LEU A 83 -3.44 -2.35 -21.81
CA LEU A 83 -3.90 -3.54 -22.51
C LEU A 83 -3.27 -3.56 -23.91
N ASN A 84 -2.30 -4.44 -24.13
CA ASN A 84 -1.76 -4.64 -25.46
C ASN A 84 -2.73 -5.53 -26.25
N ARG A 85 -3.50 -4.91 -27.16
CA ARG A 85 -4.49 -5.63 -27.98
C ARG A 85 -3.88 -6.73 -28.85
N SER A 86 -2.57 -6.75 -29.08
CA SER A 86 -1.89 -7.80 -29.83
C SER A 86 -1.63 -9.10 -29.03
N MET A 87 -1.97 -9.16 -27.74
CA MET A 87 -1.93 -10.39 -26.93
C MET A 87 -3.30 -11.09 -26.83
N LEU A 88 -4.32 -10.56 -27.51
CA LEU A 88 -5.68 -11.11 -27.53
C LEU A 88 -6.03 -11.77 -28.88
N LEU A 89 -5.03 -12.02 -29.73
CA LEU A 89 -5.11 -12.78 -30.98
C LEU A 89 -4.04 -13.88 -30.95
#